data_AF-A0A431TJB3-F1
#
_entry.id   AF-A0A431TJB3-F1
#
_cell.length_a   1.000
_cell.length_b   1.000
_cell.length_c   1.000
_cell.angle_alpha   90.00
_cell.angle_beta   90.00
_cell.angle_gamma   90.00
#
_symmetry.space_group_name_H-M   'P 1'
#
loop_
_entity.id
_entity.type
_entity.pdbx_description
1 polymer ?
#
loop_
_entity_poly.entity_id
_entity_poly.type
_entity_poly.pdbx_seq_one_letter_code
_entity_poly.pdbx_strand_id
1 'polypeptide(L)'
;MKQRDSLQVVILARVVVVENLPPRPQMLSEQKVEFEVLRSWRGGNQSTIVTTIGVGEPSGISCSGIGNFHVKLRQTWLLVGGYDNTGFRPSALKSKLLPDGVLPAETLKLLESSK
;
A
#
# COMPACT_ATOMS: atom_id res chain seq x y z
N MET A 1 -17.71 0.20 -19.98
CA MET A 1 -16.67 1.21 -19.75
C MET A 1 -15.42 0.47 -19.33
N LYS A 2 -14.41 0.35 -20.21
CA LYS A 2 -13.16 -0.38 -19.89
C LYS A 2 -12.44 0.39 -18.78
N GLN A 3 -12.45 -0.18 -17.58
CA GLN A 3 -11.69 0.32 -16.44
C GLN A 3 -10.24 0.42 -16.92
N ARG A 4 -9.72 1.65 -17.08
CA ARG A 4 -8.31 1.86 -17.38
C ARG A 4 -7.55 1.07 -16.32
N ASP A 5 -6.76 0.10 -16.74
CA ASP A 5 -5.81 -0.58 -15.86
C ASP A 5 -4.94 0.51 -15.24
N SER A 6 -5.28 0.93 -14.02
CA SER A 6 -4.34 1.60 -13.14
C SER A 6 -3.13 0.68 -13.12
N LEU A 7 -1.98 1.14 -13.62
CA LEU A 7 -0.76 0.34 -13.69
C LEU A 7 -0.55 -0.32 -12.34
N GLN A 8 -0.81 -1.62 -12.29
CA GLN A 8 -0.81 -2.36 -11.04
C GLN A 8 0.62 -2.31 -10.49
N VAL A 9 0.76 -1.81 -9.27
CA VAL A 9 2.03 -1.73 -8.56
C VAL A 9 2.10 -2.90 -7.59
N VAL A 10 3.23 -3.62 -7.60
CA VAL A 10 3.51 -4.69 -6.66
C VAL A 10 4.95 -4.55 -6.18
N ILE A 11 5.11 -4.24 -4.90
CA ILE A 11 6.40 -3.91 -4.30
C ILE A 11 6.53 -4.50 -2.90
N LEU A 12 7.76 -4.78 -2.51
CA LEU A 12 8.16 -5.06 -1.14
C LEU A 12 8.78 -3.78 -0.60
N ALA A 13 8.23 -3.26 0.49
CA ALA A 13 8.68 -1.98 1.02
C ALA A 13 8.69 -1.95 2.55
N ARG A 14 9.60 -1.16 3.11
CA ARG A 14 9.73 -0.92 4.54
C ARG A 14 9.24 0.48 4.88
N VAL A 15 8.50 0.61 5.97
CA VAL A 15 8.06 1.89 6.49
C VAL A 15 9.24 2.62 7.15
N VAL A 16 9.63 3.77 6.61
CA VAL A 16 10.76 4.58 7.10
C VAL A 16 10.33 5.90 7.74
N VAL A 17 9.14 6.40 7.41
CA VAL A 17 8.51 7.56 8.08
C VAL A 17 7.04 7.30 8.30
N VAL A 18 6.53 7.68 9.47
CA VAL A 18 5.09 7.72 9.78
C VAL A 18 4.79 9.04 10.46
N GLU A 19 3.91 9.82 9.86
CA GLU A 19 3.39 11.07 10.40
C GLU A 19 1.87 10.94 10.53
N ASN A 20 1.36 10.97 11.77
CA ASN A 20 -0.08 10.96 12.01
C ASN A 20 -0.64 12.35 11.70
N LEU A 21 -1.61 12.41 10.80
CA LEU A 21 -2.29 13.65 10.41
C LEU A 21 -3.56 13.84 11.25
N PRO A 22 -4.03 15.09 11.42
CA PRO A 22 -5.34 15.36 12.00
C PRO A 22 -6.44 14.62 11.19
N PRO A 23 -7.39 13.95 11.85
CA PRO A 23 -8.45 13.24 11.14
C PRO A 23 -9.33 14.21 10.35
N ARG A 24 -9.48 13.94 9.06
CA ARG A 24 -10.46 14.62 8.20
C ARG A 24 -11.88 14.10 8.48
N PRO A 25 -12.94 14.84 8.11
CA PRO A 25 -14.30 14.31 8.19
C PRO A 25 -14.38 12.93 7.52
N GLN A 26 -15.05 11.96 8.17
CA GLN A 26 -15.19 10.57 7.71
C GLN A 26 -13.92 9.72 7.79
N MET A 27 -12.85 10.21 8.43
CA MET A 27 -11.62 9.44 8.72
C MET A 27 -11.44 9.27 10.23
N LEU A 28 -11.29 8.02 10.67
CA LEU A 28 -10.90 7.68 12.04
C LEU A 28 -9.42 7.92 12.30
N SER A 29 -8.57 7.73 11.30
CA SER A 29 -7.15 8.06 11.37
C SER A 29 -6.58 8.32 9.98
N GLU A 30 -5.56 9.16 9.90
CA GLU A 30 -4.87 9.44 8.65
C GLU A 30 -3.36 9.53 8.93
N GLN A 31 -2.56 8.99 8.02
CA GLN A 31 -1.11 8.96 8.13
C GLN A 31 -0.48 9.33 6.80
N LYS A 32 0.48 10.25 6.83
CA LYS A 32 1.46 10.39 5.76
C LYS A 32 2.60 9.43 6.05
N VAL A 33 2.94 8.62 5.05
CA VAL A 33 3.89 7.51 5.20
C VAL A 33 4.90 7.55 4.08
N GLU A 34 6.16 7.31 4.43
CA GLU A 34 7.23 7.05 3.48
C GLU A 34 7.66 5.59 3.55
N PHE A 35 7.75 4.98 2.37
CA PHE A 35 8.17 3.61 2.15
C PHE A 35 9.50 3.60 1.39
N GLU A 36 10.49 2.91 1.94
CA GLU A 36 11.69 2.49 1.22
C GLU A 36 11.37 1.22 0.43
N VAL A 37 11.52 1.25 -0.89
CA VAL A 37 11.25 0.12 -1.77
C VAL A 37 12.45 -0.83 -1.77
N LEU A 38 12.25 -2.03 -1.22
CA LEU A 38 13.26 -3.08 -1.17
C LEU A 38 13.28 -3.91 -2.46
N ARG A 39 12.11 -4.08 -3.09
CA ARG A 39 11.97 -4.81 -4.36
C ARG A 39 10.72 -4.38 -5.11
N SER A 40 10.80 -4.31 -6.43
CA SER A 40 9.67 -4.04 -7.32
C SER A 40 9.48 -5.18 -8.32
N TRP A 41 8.22 -5.61 -8.48
CA TRP A 41 7.82 -6.56 -9.53
C TRP A 41 7.00 -5.88 -10.62
N ARG A 42 6.18 -4.87 -10.26
CA ARG A 42 5.36 -4.09 -11.19
C ARG A 42 5.26 -2.65 -10.71
N GLY A 43 5.18 -1.69 -11.64
CA GLY A 43 4.94 -0.28 -11.31
C GLY A 43 6.19 0.64 -11.27
N GLY A 44 7.33 0.19 -11.82
CA GLY A 44 8.54 1.02 -11.99
C GLY A 44 9.62 0.82 -10.91
N ASN A 45 10.74 1.54 -11.07
CA ASN A 45 11.96 1.42 -10.25
C ASN A 45 12.14 2.61 -9.28
N GLN A 46 11.08 3.02 -8.60
CA GLN A 46 11.20 4.05 -7.56
C GLN A 46 11.84 3.46 -6.32
N SER A 47 12.83 4.16 -5.75
CA SER A 47 13.49 3.76 -4.49
C SER A 47 12.65 4.10 -3.26
N THR A 48 11.80 5.12 -3.37
CA THR A 48 11.00 5.65 -2.27
C THR A 48 9.60 5.99 -2.75
N ILE A 49 8.59 5.72 -1.92
CA ILE A 49 7.20 6.10 -2.15
C ILE A 49 6.66 6.85 -0.94
N VAL A 50 6.13 8.05 -1.18
CA VAL A 50 5.39 8.83 -0.19
C VAL A 50 3.91 8.77 -0.52
N THR A 51 3.07 8.43 0.45
CA THR A 51 1.62 8.35 0.27
C THR A 51 0.87 8.71 1.55
N THR A 52 -0.40 9.04 1.41
CA THR A 52 -1.31 9.23 2.52
C THR A 52 -2.27 8.05 2.60
N ILE A 53 -2.27 7.38 3.76
CA ILE A 53 -3.12 6.24 4.08
C ILE A 53 -3.99 6.57 5.29
N GLY A 54 -4.94 5.70 5.62
CA GLY A 54 -5.72 5.89 6.83
C GLY A 54 -6.80 4.86 7.04
N VAL A 55 -7.58 5.09 8.09
CA VAL A 55 -8.77 4.33 8.46
C VAL A 55 -9.98 5.24 8.34
N GLY A 56 -10.95 4.86 7.51
CA GLY A 56 -12.21 5.58 7.30
C GLY A 56 -13.27 5.17 8.31
N GLU A 57 -14.26 6.02 8.53
CA GLU A 57 -15.45 5.63 9.30
C GLU A 57 -16.23 4.52 8.55
N PRO A 58 -16.80 3.53 9.26
CA PRO A 58 -17.61 2.50 8.61
C PRO A 58 -18.84 3.14 7.98
N SER A 59 -18.87 3.26 6.65
CA SER A 59 -20.09 3.54 5.89
C SER A 59 -20.57 2.22 5.31
N GLY A 60 -21.85 1.88 5.50
CA GLY A 60 -22.41 0.55 5.20
C GLY A 60 -22.35 0.08 3.74
N ILE A 61 -21.59 0.74 2.86
CA ILE A 61 -21.51 0.48 1.42
C ILE A 61 -20.06 0.48 0.89
N SER A 62 -19.03 0.88 1.65
CA SER A 62 -17.68 1.02 1.08
C SER A 62 -16.87 -0.29 1.05
N CYS A 63 -17.18 -1.18 0.09
CA CYS A 63 -16.27 -2.26 -0.32
C CYS A 63 -15.03 -1.75 -1.09
N SER A 64 -14.91 -0.43 -1.30
CA SER A 64 -13.84 0.21 -2.08
C SER A 64 -12.50 0.31 -1.37
N GLY A 65 -12.39 -0.11 -0.10
CA GLY A 65 -11.11 -0.27 0.59
C GLY A 65 -10.30 1.01 0.81
N ILE A 66 -10.89 2.19 0.58
CA ILE A 66 -10.36 3.45 1.07
C ILE A 66 -10.63 3.43 2.58
N GLY A 67 -9.57 3.30 3.36
CA GLY A 67 -9.68 3.53 4.79
C GLY A 67 -9.60 2.30 5.69
N ASN A 68 -8.75 1.31 5.44
CA ASN A 68 -8.38 0.34 6.49
C ASN A 68 -6.90 -0.02 6.40
N PHE A 69 -6.05 0.99 6.26
CA PHE A 69 -4.61 0.80 6.16
C PHE A 69 -3.92 1.70 7.18
N HIS A 70 -3.30 1.07 8.18
CA HIS A 70 -2.55 1.74 9.23
C HIS A 70 -1.24 1.00 9.42
N VAL A 71 -0.14 1.74 9.48
CA VAL A 71 1.20 1.15 9.55
C VAL A 71 1.97 1.69 10.75
N LYS A 72 3.08 1.03 11.07
CA LYS A 72 4.04 1.45 12.08
C LYS A 72 5.44 1.47 11.47
N LEU A 73 6.29 2.32 12.03
CA LEU A 73 7.69 2.43 11.64
C LEU A 73 8.38 1.06 11.65
N ARG A 74 9.32 0.86 10.70
CA ARG A 74 10.11 -0.37 10.49
C ARG A 74 9.33 -1.61 10.05
N GLN A 75 8.00 -1.55 9.96
CA GLN A 75 7.23 -2.65 9.40
C GLN A 75 7.58 -2.85 7.93
N THR A 76 7.61 -4.10 7.49
CA THR A 76 7.83 -4.47 6.09
C THR A 76 6.53 -5.01 5.52
N TRP A 77 6.17 -4.56 4.32
CA TRP A 77 4.90 -4.86 3.68
C TRP A 77 5.12 -5.32 2.24
N LEU A 78 4.34 -6.32 1.82
CA LEU A 78 4.03 -6.50 0.41
C LEU A 78 2.88 -5.56 0.07
N LEU A 79 3.16 -4.51 -0.69
CA LEU A 79 2.18 -3.52 -1.10
C LEU A 79 1.69 -3.82 -2.51
N VAL A 80 0.37 -3.82 -2.67
CA VAL A 80 -0.31 -3.96 -3.96
C VAL A 80 -1.27 -2.79 -4.13
N GLY A 81 -1.16 -2.07 -5.24
CA GLY A 81 -1.96 -0.87 -5.45
C GLY A 81 -1.87 -0.34 -6.87
N GLY A 82 -2.12 0.94 -7.03
CA GLY A 82 -1.97 1.66 -8.29
C GLY A 82 -1.65 3.12 -8.04
N TYR A 83 -1.17 3.80 -9.08
CA TYR A 83 -1.06 5.26 -9.06
C TYR A 83 -2.36 5.90 -9.54
N ASP A 84 -2.76 6.96 -8.85
CA ASP A 84 -3.76 7.90 -9.33
C ASP A 84 -3.21 9.34 -9.33
N ASN A 85 -4.08 10.32 -9.55
CA ASN A 85 -3.71 11.73 -9.61
C ASN A 85 -3.14 12.28 -8.28
N THR A 86 -3.26 11.54 -7.18
CA THR A 86 -2.79 11.91 -5.84
C THR A 86 -1.57 11.13 -5.38
N GLY A 87 -1.09 10.18 -6.18
CA GLY A 87 0.08 9.36 -5.90
C GLY A 87 -0.25 7.87 -5.80
N PHE A 88 0.63 7.12 -5.14
CA PHE A 88 0.44 5.69 -4.94
C PHE A 88 -0.68 5.45 -3.92
N ARG A 89 -1.66 4.61 -4.27
CA ARG A 89 -2.70 4.14 -3.34
C ARG A 89 -2.56 2.64 -3.08
N PRO A 90 -2.03 2.23 -1.90
CA PRO A 90 -2.02 0.83 -1.53
C PRO A 90 -3.46 0.33 -1.29
N SER A 91 -3.75 -0.88 -1.74
CA SER A 91 -5.01 -1.57 -1.46
C SER A 91 -4.90 -2.28 -0.11
N ALA A 92 -5.75 -1.91 0.84
CA ALA A 92 -5.83 -2.59 2.14
C ALA A 92 -6.22 -4.08 2.02
N LEU A 93 -7.02 -4.44 1.01
CA LEU A 93 -7.42 -5.83 0.76
C LEU A 93 -6.29 -6.71 0.21
N LYS A 94 -5.38 -6.14 -0.57
CA LYS A 94 -4.35 -6.90 -1.29
C LYS A 94 -2.96 -6.79 -0.66
N SER A 95 -2.72 -5.72 0.09
CA SER A 95 -1.43 -5.50 0.74
C SER A 95 -1.35 -6.29 2.04
N LYS A 96 -0.16 -6.78 2.37
CA LYS A 96 0.04 -7.69 3.51
C LYS A 96 1.27 -7.29 4.31
N LEU A 97 1.10 -7.20 5.63
CA LEU A 97 2.21 -7.06 6.58
C LEU A 97 3.03 -8.36 6.57
N LEU A 98 4.35 -8.21 6.55
CA LEU A 98 5.29 -9.31 6.69
C LEU A 98 5.97 -9.18 8.06
N PRO A 99 5.54 -9.94 9.09
CA PRO A 99 6.02 -9.80 10.46
C PRO A 99 7.55 -9.83 10.59
N ASP A 100 8.21 -10.69 9.81
CA ASP A 100 9.66 -10.86 9.80
C ASP A 100 10.33 -10.20 8.58
N GLY A 101 9.56 -9.47 7.78
CA GLY A 101 10.00 -8.93 6.48
C GLY A 101 10.29 -9.98 5.41
N VAL A 102 10.03 -11.26 5.69
CA VAL A 102 10.24 -12.38 4.78
C VAL A 102 8.97 -12.65 3.96
N LEU A 103 9.13 -12.70 2.64
CA LEU A 103 8.08 -13.17 1.75
C LEU A 103 8.01 -14.71 1.78
N PRO A 104 6.81 -15.31 1.92
CA PRO A 104 6.66 -16.75 1.75
C PRO A 104 7.17 -17.21 0.38
N ALA A 105 7.88 -18.34 0.34
CA ALA A 105 8.52 -18.84 -0.87
C ALA A 105 7.54 -19.05 -2.04
N GLU A 106 6.32 -19.48 -1.74
CA GLU A 106 5.25 -19.64 -2.75
C GLU A 106 4.82 -18.30 -3.34
N THR A 107 4.63 -17.28 -2.50
CA THR A 107 4.32 -15.92 -2.94
C THR A 107 5.45 -15.36 -3.81
N LEU A 108 6.70 -15.59 -3.40
CA LEU A 108 7.87 -15.18 -4.17
C LEU A 108 7.89 -15.83 -5.56
N LYS A 109 7.68 -17.16 -5.64
CA LYS A 109 7.61 -17.89 -6.91
C LYS A 109 6.54 -17.33 -7.84
N LEU A 110 5.34 -17.06 -7.32
CA LEU A 110 4.23 -16.49 -8.09
C LEU A 110 4.56 -15.09 -8.62
N LEU A 111 5.21 -14.26 -7.81
CA LEU A 111 5.59 -12.91 -8.22
C LEU A 111 6.73 -12.92 -9.25
N GLU A 112 7.65 -13.87 -9.16
CA GLU A 112 8.76 -14.03 -10.11
C GLU A 112 8.33 -14.66 -11.44
N SER A 113 7.33 -15.55 -11.44
CA SER A 113 6.74 -16.10 -12.67
C SER A 113 5.84 -15.12 -13.43
N SER A 114 5.54 -13.97 -12.83
CA SER A 114 4.60 -12.97 -13.35
C SER A 114 5.30 -11.76 -13.99
N LYS A 115 6.61 -11.87 -14.23
CA LYS A 115 7.46 -10.88 -14.90
C LYS A 115 7.31 -10.93 -16.42
#